data_AF-A0A2M6UU98-F1
#
_entry.id   AF-A0A2M6UU98-F1
#
_cell.length_a   1.000
_cell.length_b   1.000
_cell.length_c   1.000
_cell.angle_alpha   90.00
_cell.angle_beta   90.00
_cell.angle_gamma   90.00
#
_symmetry.space_group_name_H-M   'P 1'
#
loop_
_entity.id
_entity.type
_entity.pdbx_description
1 polymer ?
#
loop_
_entity_poly.entity_id
_entity_poly.type
_entity_poly.pdbx_seq_one_letter_code
_entity_poly.pdbx_strand_id
1 'polypeptide(L)'
;MFIKKSLFRSVLIVALFTTSLISPSNGYANPNELFCSKEIIERESALRNYMFHVDNWWESTFRNTLWFANTSRLSKHKIEQHASMMQQWHDIIIERMRKSRQLIEYMANEITEIENLNKAKQSKNHAEVTEILERLSGIQNLIAQTKKEVEKQDYKMEILYKLLRDIRQ
;
A
#
# COMPACT_ATOMS: atom_id res chain seq x y z
N MET A 1 -30.13 26.74 37.21
CA MET A 1 -28.66 26.96 37.18
C MET A 1 -27.93 25.87 36.36
N PHE A 2 -28.32 25.65 35.10
CA PHE A 2 -27.74 24.59 34.23
C PHE A 2 -27.27 25.08 32.85
N ILE A 3 -27.72 26.26 32.41
CA ILE A 3 -27.41 26.80 31.07
C ILE A 3 -25.94 27.25 30.97
N LYS A 4 -25.33 27.70 32.08
CA LYS A 4 -23.93 28.18 32.10
C LYS A 4 -22.88 27.07 31.85
N LYS A 5 -23.14 25.83 32.26
CA LYS A 5 -22.20 24.71 32.07
C LYS A 5 -22.22 24.16 30.63
N SER A 6 -23.38 24.22 29.96
CA SER A 6 -23.53 23.77 28.58
C SER A 6 -22.82 24.71 27.61
N LEU A 7 -23.07 26.02 27.73
CA LEU A 7 -22.41 27.04 26.89
C LEU A 7 -20.89 27.01 27.02
N PHE A 8 -20.36 26.79 28.23
CA PHE A 8 -18.92 26.71 28.45
C PHE A 8 -18.31 25.49 27.75
N ARG A 9 -18.99 24.35 27.73
CA ARG A 9 -18.51 23.15 27.00
C ARG A 9 -18.57 23.34 25.49
N SER A 10 -19.61 23.97 24.97
CA SER A 10 -19.73 24.27 23.55
C SER A 10 -18.62 25.22 23.09
N VAL A 11 -18.37 26.30 23.85
CA VAL A 11 -17.30 27.26 23.57
C VAL A 11 -15.93 26.61 23.73
N LEU A 12 -15.72 25.72 24.71
CA LEU A 12 -14.46 24.99 24.87
C LEU A 12 -14.20 24.03 23.70
N ILE A 13 -15.23 23.33 23.20
CA ILE A 13 -15.10 22.44 22.04
C ILE A 13 -14.79 23.26 20.78
N VAL A 14 -15.51 24.36 20.54
CA VAL A 14 -15.24 25.25 19.40
C VAL A 14 -13.85 25.88 19.52
N ALA A 15 -13.44 26.33 20.71
CA ALA A 15 -12.10 26.86 20.96
C ALA A 15 -11.03 25.79 20.66
N LEU A 16 -11.18 24.57 21.19
CA LEU A 16 -10.27 23.45 20.93
C LEU A 16 -10.20 23.11 19.44
N PHE A 17 -11.32 23.09 18.71
CA PHE A 17 -11.33 22.87 17.26
C PHE A 17 -10.66 24.02 16.50
N THR A 18 -10.90 25.27 16.89
CA THR A 18 -10.26 26.43 16.24
C THR A 18 -8.77 26.54 16.55
N THR A 19 -8.30 26.18 17.75
CA THR A 19 -6.87 26.21 18.11
C THR A 19 -6.10 24.98 17.66
N SER A 20 -6.78 23.86 17.40
CA SER A 20 -6.16 22.65 16.83
C SER A 20 -6.13 22.68 15.29
N LEU A 21 -7.07 23.36 14.64
CA LEU A 21 -7.03 23.66 13.20
C LEU A 21 -6.20 24.91 12.88
N ILE A 22 -6.08 25.83 13.83
CA ILE A 22 -5.28 27.05 13.72
C ILE A 22 -4.34 27.04 14.93
N SER A 23 -3.21 26.34 14.81
CA SER A 23 -2.01 26.73 15.54
C SER A 23 -1.25 27.73 14.65
N PRO A 24 -1.35 29.04 14.90
CA PRO A 24 -0.50 30.01 14.21
C PRO A 24 0.84 30.19 14.93
N SER A 25 1.22 29.31 15.88
CA SER A 25 2.44 29.49 16.70
C SER A 25 3.57 28.49 16.45
N ASN A 26 3.46 27.61 15.46
CA ASN A 26 4.64 27.02 14.80
C ASN A 26 4.70 27.52 13.34
N GLY A 27 4.45 28.83 13.19
CA GLY A 27 4.57 29.53 11.92
C GLY A 27 5.95 29.30 11.33
N TYR A 28 5.96 28.82 10.09
CA TYR A 28 7.15 28.63 9.28
C TYR A 28 8.20 27.75 9.96
N ALA A 29 8.07 26.42 9.79
CA ALA A 29 9.26 25.58 9.71
C ALA A 29 10.28 26.33 8.85
N ASN A 30 11.51 26.38 9.37
CA ASN A 30 12.67 27.01 8.78
C ASN A 30 12.53 27.04 7.23
N PRO A 31 12.62 28.19 6.54
CA PRO A 31 12.48 28.22 5.08
C PRO A 31 13.48 27.29 4.35
N ASN A 32 14.50 26.79 5.06
CA ASN A 32 15.44 25.78 4.59
C ASN A 32 15.06 24.32 4.94
N GLU A 33 14.10 24.08 5.83
CA GLU A 33 13.46 22.78 6.03
C GLU A 33 12.22 22.72 5.14
N LEU A 34 12.40 22.22 3.93
CA LEU A 34 11.32 21.83 3.03
C LEU A 34 10.25 21.05 3.81
N PHE A 35 9.07 21.64 3.99
CA PHE A 35 7.94 21.09 4.76
C PHE A 35 7.54 19.66 4.34
N CYS A 36 7.98 19.18 3.18
CA CYS A 36 7.73 17.86 2.65
C CYS A 36 8.99 17.00 2.43
N SER A 37 10.21 17.48 2.71
CA SER A 37 11.43 16.68 2.40
C SER A 37 11.49 15.38 3.19
N LYS A 38 11.18 15.44 4.49
CA LYS A 38 11.12 14.25 5.34
C LYS A 38 10.05 13.27 4.86
N GLU A 39 8.87 13.77 4.53
CA GLU A 39 7.76 12.93 4.05
C GLU A 39 8.09 12.28 2.69
N ILE A 40 8.69 13.02 1.75
CA ILE A 40 9.16 12.48 0.48
C ILE A 40 10.19 11.37 0.72
N ILE A 41 11.20 11.62 1.58
CA ILE A 41 12.22 10.62 1.92
C ILE A 41 11.58 9.35 2.51
N GLU A 42 10.59 9.49 3.39
CA GLU A 42 9.86 8.36 3.98
C GLU A 42 9.09 7.58 2.90
N ARG A 43 8.40 8.25 1.98
CA ARG A 43 7.65 7.59 0.88
C ARG A 43 8.56 6.93 -0.13
N GLU A 44 9.66 7.57 -0.51
CA GLU A 44 10.67 6.95 -1.37
C GLU A 44 11.33 5.74 -0.69
N SER A 45 11.61 5.82 0.61
CA SER A 45 12.13 4.69 1.38
C SER A 45 11.14 3.54 1.39
N ALA A 46 9.85 3.82 1.61
CA ALA A 46 8.80 2.82 1.53
C ALA A 46 8.68 2.18 0.13
N LEU A 47 8.78 2.98 -0.93
CA LEU A 47 8.79 2.49 -2.32
C LEU A 47 10.00 1.59 -2.59
N ARG A 48 11.20 2.04 -2.22
CA ARG A 48 12.43 1.25 -2.35
C ARG A 48 12.32 -0.06 -1.59
N ASN A 49 11.92 0.00 -0.32
CA ASN A 49 11.71 -1.19 0.50
C ASN A 49 10.69 -2.13 -0.13
N TYR A 50 9.58 -1.61 -0.66
CA TYR A 50 8.61 -2.44 -1.36
C TYR A 50 9.22 -3.12 -2.59
N MET A 51 9.96 -2.38 -3.43
CA MET A 51 10.61 -2.93 -4.63
C MET A 51 11.70 -3.97 -4.32
N PHE A 52 12.51 -3.73 -3.29
CA PHE A 52 13.59 -4.65 -2.88
C PHE A 52 13.07 -5.87 -2.13
N HIS A 53 12.04 -5.70 -1.30
CA HIS A 53 11.42 -6.76 -0.51
C HIS A 53 10.12 -7.27 -1.12
N VAL A 54 9.96 -7.16 -2.44
CA VAL A 54 8.98 -8.02 -3.12
C VAL A 54 9.49 -9.45 -2.95
N ASP A 55 9.07 -10.09 -1.87
CA ASP A 55 9.48 -11.44 -1.53
C ASP A 55 8.90 -12.39 -2.58
N ASN A 56 9.81 -12.93 -3.40
CA ASN A 56 9.51 -13.94 -4.40
C ASN A 56 9.64 -15.35 -3.80
N TRP A 57 9.33 -15.55 -2.52
CA TRP A 57 9.27 -16.86 -1.86
C TRP A 57 8.51 -17.90 -2.71
N TRP A 58 7.48 -17.46 -3.42
CA TRP A 58 6.68 -18.28 -4.32
C TRP A 58 7.48 -18.82 -5.51
N GLU A 59 8.53 -18.13 -5.98
CA GLU A 59 9.35 -18.58 -7.12
C GLU A 59 10.18 -19.82 -6.76
N SER A 60 10.88 -19.77 -5.63
CA SER A 60 11.62 -20.92 -5.10
C SER A 60 10.66 -22.10 -4.83
N THR A 61 9.51 -21.80 -4.23
CA THR A 61 8.50 -22.81 -3.90
C THR A 61 7.90 -23.45 -5.17
N PHE A 62 7.64 -22.66 -6.21
CA PHE A 62 7.17 -23.14 -7.52
C PHE A 62 8.18 -24.10 -8.16
N ARG A 63 9.46 -23.71 -8.21
CA ARG A 63 10.54 -24.54 -8.78
C ARG A 63 10.67 -25.88 -8.05
N ASN A 64 10.64 -25.85 -6.71
CA ASN A 64 10.70 -27.07 -5.89
C ASN A 64 9.48 -27.98 -6.13
N THR A 65 8.29 -27.39 -6.32
CA THR A 65 7.06 -28.14 -6.55
C THR A 65 7.03 -28.79 -7.94
N LEU A 66 7.50 -28.07 -8.95
CA LEU A 66 7.65 -28.58 -10.30
C LEU A 66 8.67 -29.74 -10.35
N TRP A 67 9.82 -29.58 -9.69
CA TRP A 67 10.85 -30.60 -9.61
C TRP A 67 10.32 -31.89 -8.97
N PHE A 68 9.56 -31.79 -7.87
CA PHE A 68 8.97 -32.96 -7.21
C PHE A 68 8.03 -33.72 -8.15
N ALA A 69 7.10 -33.05 -8.82
CA ALA A 69 6.15 -33.72 -9.72
C ALA A 69 6.83 -34.46 -10.87
N ASN A 70 7.94 -33.93 -11.39
CA ASN A 70 8.68 -34.55 -12.50
C ASN A 70 9.55 -35.73 -12.05
N THR A 71 9.89 -35.84 -10.76
CA THR A 71 10.83 -36.85 -10.24
C THR A 71 10.15 -37.93 -9.40
N SER A 72 8.92 -37.69 -8.96
CA SER A 72 8.17 -38.62 -8.13
C SER A 72 7.40 -39.65 -8.98
N ARG A 73 7.28 -40.88 -8.48
CA ARG A 73 6.47 -41.95 -9.10
C ARG A 73 5.00 -41.75 -8.75
N LEU A 74 4.43 -40.62 -9.16
CA LEU A 74 3.01 -40.32 -8.99
C LEU A 74 2.17 -41.09 -10.01
N SER A 75 0.92 -41.40 -9.65
CA SER A 75 -0.06 -41.92 -10.61
C SER A 75 -0.41 -40.83 -11.63
N LYS A 76 -0.85 -41.25 -12.83
CA LYS A 76 -1.28 -40.32 -13.90
C LYS A 76 -2.30 -39.28 -13.39
N HIS A 77 -3.27 -39.72 -12.59
CA HIS A 77 -4.28 -38.85 -12.02
C HIS A 77 -3.69 -37.79 -11.06
N LYS A 78 -2.75 -38.19 -10.18
CA LYS A 78 -2.05 -37.24 -9.29
C LYS A 78 -1.20 -36.24 -10.09
N ILE A 79 -0.59 -36.66 -11.21
CA ILE A 79 0.17 -35.76 -12.10
C ILE A 79 -0.74 -34.73 -12.75
N GLU A 80 -1.90 -35.15 -13.29
CA GLU A 80 -2.88 -34.24 -13.89
C GLU A 80 -3.43 -33.23 -12.88
N GLN A 81 -3.76 -33.69 -11.66
CA GLN A 81 -4.19 -32.82 -10.57
C GLN A 81 -3.10 -31.80 -10.20
N HIS A 82 -1.85 -32.26 -10.08
CA HIS A 82 -0.71 -31.40 -9.77
C HIS A 82 -0.47 -30.36 -10.87
N ALA A 83 -0.54 -30.75 -12.15
CA ALA A 83 -0.40 -29.83 -13.27
C ALA A 83 -1.50 -28.75 -13.29
N SER A 84 -2.75 -29.13 -13.05
CA SER A 84 -3.87 -28.18 -12.96
C SER A 84 -3.68 -27.16 -11.84
N MET A 85 -3.24 -27.61 -10.65
CA MET A 85 -3.00 -26.71 -9.52
C MET A 85 -1.79 -25.81 -9.73
N MET A 86 -0.74 -26.30 -10.39
CA MET A 86 0.41 -25.48 -10.76
C MET A 86 0.03 -24.38 -11.75
N GLN A 87 -0.88 -24.66 -12.69
CA GLN A 87 -1.41 -23.64 -13.60
C GLN A 87 -2.20 -22.57 -12.83
N GLN A 88 -3.09 -22.98 -11.92
CA GLN A 88 -3.83 -22.02 -11.08
C GLN A 88 -2.90 -21.14 -10.26
N TRP A 89 -1.83 -21.74 -9.71
CA TRP A 89 -0.84 -20.99 -8.94
C TRP A 89 -0.08 -19.98 -9.81
N HIS A 90 0.28 -20.36 -11.03
CA HIS A 90 0.90 -19.48 -12.00
C HIS A 90 0.01 -18.27 -12.35
N ASP A 91 -1.28 -18.50 -12.57
CA ASP A 91 -2.25 -17.43 -12.88
C ASP A 91 -2.37 -16.44 -11.71
N ILE A 92 -2.38 -16.94 -10.47
CA ILE A 92 -2.37 -16.09 -9.26
C ILE A 92 -1.08 -15.28 -9.16
N ILE A 93 0.08 -15.87 -9.45
CA ILE A 93 1.37 -15.17 -9.46
C ILE A 93 1.36 -14.03 -10.47
N ILE A 94 0.90 -14.28 -11.70
CA ILE A 94 0.76 -13.23 -12.74
C ILE A 94 -0.10 -12.09 -12.22
N GLU A 95 -1.26 -12.40 -11.64
CA GLU A 95 -2.17 -11.38 -11.13
C GLU A 95 -1.57 -10.60 -9.95
N ARG A 96 -0.89 -11.30 -9.04
CA ARG A 96 -0.16 -10.69 -7.92
C ARG A 96 0.92 -9.75 -8.42
N MET A 97 1.71 -10.14 -9.43
CA MET A 97 2.72 -9.28 -10.05
C MET A 97 2.09 -8.05 -10.71
N ARG A 98 0.95 -8.21 -11.39
CA ARG A 98 0.21 -7.08 -11.97
C ARG A 98 -0.22 -6.08 -10.91
N LYS A 99 -0.79 -6.54 -9.80
CA LYS A 99 -1.17 -5.69 -8.66
C LYS A 99 0.03 -5.01 -8.01
N SER A 100 1.16 -5.71 -7.86
CA SER A 100 2.38 -5.10 -7.33
C SER A 100 2.93 -4.00 -8.22
N ARG A 101 2.86 -4.14 -9.55
CA ARG A 101 3.24 -3.05 -10.48
C ARG A 101 2.33 -1.84 -10.34
N GLN A 102 1.00 -2.06 -10.27
CA GLN A 102 0.04 -0.97 -10.01
C GLN A 102 0.32 -0.25 -8.70
N LEU A 103 0.66 -0.99 -7.64
CA LEU A 103 1.00 -0.40 -6.35
C LEU A 103 2.27 0.46 -6.42
N ILE A 104 3.31 0.00 -7.13
CA ILE A 104 4.53 0.77 -7.38
C ILE A 104 4.22 2.08 -8.11
N GLU A 105 3.38 2.02 -9.17
CA GLU A 105 2.95 3.20 -9.91
C GLU A 105 2.19 4.19 -9.01
N TYR A 106 1.25 3.72 -8.18
CA TYR A 106 0.52 4.60 -7.27
C TYR A 106 1.41 5.22 -6.19
N MET A 107 2.37 4.47 -5.65
CA MET A 107 3.33 4.99 -4.68
C MET A 107 4.27 6.03 -5.32
N ALA A 108 4.71 5.82 -6.56
CA ALA A 108 5.49 6.82 -7.31
C ALA A 108 4.67 8.09 -7.57
N ASN A 109 3.41 7.95 -7.98
CA ASN A 109 2.51 9.08 -8.19
C ASN A 109 2.24 9.85 -6.88
N GLU A 110 2.12 9.17 -5.75
CA GLU A 110 1.98 9.81 -4.44
C GLU A 110 3.18 10.70 -4.13
N ILE A 111 4.41 10.22 -4.38
CA ILE A 111 5.63 11.00 -4.19
C ILE A 111 5.62 12.26 -5.05
N THR A 112 5.29 12.12 -6.35
CA THR A 112 5.21 13.26 -7.28
C THR A 112 4.14 14.28 -6.85
N GLU A 113 2.97 13.84 -6.39
CA GLU A 113 1.94 14.77 -5.91
C GLU A 113 2.35 15.47 -4.61
N ILE A 114 3.10 14.81 -3.72
CA ILE A 114 3.67 15.47 -2.52
C ILE A 114 4.71 16.53 -2.92
N GLU A 115 5.53 16.28 -3.94
CA GLU A 115 6.46 17.28 -4.48
C GLU A 115 5.71 18.48 -5.07
N ASN A 116 4.65 18.23 -5.83
CA ASN A 116 3.80 19.28 -6.39
C ASN A 116 3.09 20.08 -5.30
N LEU A 117 2.60 19.41 -4.25
CA LEU A 117 1.99 20.05 -3.09
C LEU A 117 2.97 21.02 -2.43
N ASN A 118 4.23 20.62 -2.30
CA ASN A 118 5.27 21.46 -1.73
C ASN A 118 5.53 22.71 -2.60
N LYS A 119 5.58 22.57 -3.92
CA LYS A 119 5.70 23.71 -4.85
C LYS A 119 4.50 24.67 -4.74
N ALA A 120 3.28 24.13 -4.72
CA ALA A 120 2.04 24.90 -4.60
C ALA A 120 1.94 25.66 -3.25
N LYS A 121 2.42 25.04 -2.17
CA LYS A 121 2.54 25.69 -0.85
C LYS A 121 3.54 26.85 -0.89
N GLN A 122 4.69 26.67 -1.54
CA GLN A 122 5.70 27.73 -1.69
C GLN A 122 5.20 28.91 -2.52
N SER A 123 4.43 28.64 -3.59
CA SER A 123 3.80 29.67 -4.42
C SER A 123 2.56 30.31 -3.77
N LYS A 124 2.13 29.84 -2.59
CA LYS A 124 0.91 30.26 -1.88
C LYS A 124 -0.36 30.12 -2.73
N ASN A 125 -0.38 29.14 -3.64
CA ASN A 125 -1.53 28.88 -4.49
C ASN A 125 -2.55 27.97 -3.78
N HIS A 126 -3.47 28.57 -3.01
CA HIS A 126 -4.43 27.83 -2.19
C HIS A 126 -5.41 26.94 -2.98
N ALA A 127 -5.78 27.35 -4.20
CA ALA A 127 -6.65 26.55 -5.06
C ALA A 127 -5.95 25.25 -5.49
N GLU A 128 -4.72 25.39 -5.98
CA GLU A 128 -3.88 24.26 -6.41
C GLU A 128 -3.53 23.32 -5.23
N VAL A 129 -3.25 23.88 -4.05
CA VAL A 129 -3.05 23.07 -2.83
C VAL A 129 -4.26 22.19 -2.53
N THR A 130 -5.47 22.74 -2.64
CA THR A 130 -6.71 22.00 -2.35
C THR A 130 -6.91 20.86 -3.36
N GLU A 131 -6.71 21.15 -4.64
CA GLU A 131 -6.84 20.17 -5.72
C GLU A 131 -5.83 19.02 -5.59
N ILE A 132 -4.57 19.33 -5.24
CA ILE A 132 -3.53 18.31 -5.01
C ILE A 132 -3.88 17.42 -3.81
N LEU A 133 -4.42 17.99 -2.73
CA LEU A 133 -4.82 17.21 -1.55
C LEU A 133 -5.96 16.22 -1.86
N GLU A 134 -6.93 16.62 -2.69
CA GLU A 134 -7.99 15.72 -3.15
C GLU A 134 -7.43 14.56 -3.99
N ARG A 135 -6.51 14.84 -4.92
CA ARG A 135 -5.81 13.81 -5.70
C ARG A 135 -5.01 12.86 -4.82
N LEU A 136 -4.26 13.39 -3.85
CA LEU A 136 -3.48 12.60 -2.89
C LEU A 136 -4.38 11.64 -2.09
N SER A 137 -5.54 12.09 -1.63
CA SER A 137 -6.51 11.23 -0.95
C SER A 137 -6.98 10.08 -1.85
N GLY A 138 -7.27 10.38 -3.12
CA GLY A 138 -7.59 9.37 -4.13
C GLY A 138 -6.47 8.33 -4.32
N ILE A 139 -5.24 8.79 -4.49
CA ILE A 139 -4.06 7.91 -4.65
C ILE A 139 -3.86 7.03 -3.42
N GLN A 140 -3.97 7.59 -2.21
CA GLN A 140 -3.83 6.83 -0.95
C GLN A 140 -4.89 5.72 -0.82
N ASN A 141 -6.12 5.99 -1.24
CA ASN A 141 -7.17 4.97 -1.29
C ASN A 141 -6.82 3.86 -2.29
N LEU A 142 -6.31 4.20 -3.47
CA LEU A 142 -5.87 3.22 -4.48
C LEU A 142 -4.70 2.36 -3.97
N ILE A 143 -3.72 2.96 -3.29
CA ILE A 143 -2.61 2.24 -2.63
C ILE A 143 -3.19 1.25 -1.61
N ALA A 144 -4.05 1.71 -0.70
CA ALA A 144 -4.62 0.87 0.36
C ALA A 144 -5.44 -0.31 -0.20
N GLN A 145 -6.26 -0.06 -1.22
CA GLN A 145 -7.04 -1.11 -1.90
C GLN A 145 -6.13 -2.12 -2.61
N THR A 146 -5.11 -1.63 -3.32
CA THR A 146 -4.20 -2.50 -4.09
C THR A 146 -3.36 -3.36 -3.16
N LYS A 147 -2.91 -2.83 -2.01
CA LYS A 147 -2.23 -3.62 -0.96
C LYS A 147 -3.07 -4.80 -0.49
N LYS A 148 -4.35 -4.59 -0.19
CA LYS A 148 -5.28 -5.66 0.20
C LYS A 148 -5.44 -6.71 -0.90
N GLU A 149 -5.48 -6.30 -2.16
CA GLU A 149 -5.56 -7.25 -3.27
C GLU A 149 -4.26 -8.06 -3.45
N VAL A 150 -3.08 -7.47 -3.20
CA VAL A 150 -1.81 -8.22 -3.16
C VAL A 150 -1.84 -9.26 -2.04
N GLU A 151 -2.20 -8.87 -0.81
CA GLU A 151 -2.32 -9.76 0.35
C GLU A 151 -3.29 -10.93 0.08
N LYS A 152 -4.40 -10.65 -0.59
CA LYS A 152 -5.38 -11.65 -0.99
C LYS A 152 -4.81 -12.66 -1.99
N GLN A 153 -3.96 -12.24 -2.93
CA GLN A 153 -3.27 -13.19 -3.81
C GLN A 153 -2.25 -14.01 -3.03
N ASP A 154 -1.49 -13.39 -2.13
CA ASP A 154 -0.52 -14.09 -1.28
C ASP A 154 -1.21 -15.19 -0.45
N TYR A 155 -2.38 -14.91 0.13
CA TYR A 155 -3.19 -15.90 0.84
C TYR A 155 -3.66 -17.07 -0.06
N LYS A 156 -4.11 -16.77 -1.29
CA LYS A 156 -4.51 -17.82 -2.24
C LYS A 156 -3.33 -18.71 -2.63
N MET A 157 -2.15 -18.12 -2.83
CA MET A 157 -0.92 -18.87 -3.10
C MET A 157 -0.59 -19.81 -1.94
N GLU A 158 -0.74 -19.34 -0.70
CA GLU A 158 -0.49 -20.17 0.49
C GLU A 158 -1.46 -21.37 0.59
N ILE A 159 -2.75 -21.17 0.29
CA ILE A 159 -3.73 -22.27 0.24
C ILE A 159 -3.34 -23.30 -0.82
N LEU A 160 -3.05 -22.85 -2.05
CA LEU A 160 -2.67 -23.76 -3.13
C LEU A 160 -1.39 -24.52 -2.80
N TYR A 161 -0.42 -23.85 -2.16
CA TYR A 161 0.81 -24.49 -1.71
C TYR A 161 0.54 -25.60 -0.69
N LYS A 162 -0.35 -25.36 0.29
CA LYS A 162 -0.76 -26.39 1.28
C LYS A 162 -1.39 -27.59 0.58
N LEU A 163 -2.33 -27.35 -0.33
CA LEU A 163 -2.98 -28.43 -1.09
C LEU A 163 -1.99 -29.19 -1.97
N LEU A 164 -1.04 -28.51 -2.62
CA LEU A 164 0.01 -29.14 -3.42
C LEU A 164 0.91 -30.02 -2.56
N ARG A 165 1.21 -29.60 -1.33
CA ARG A 165 1.99 -30.39 -0.36
C ARG A 165 1.25 -31.66 0.06
N ASP A 166 -0.07 -31.61 0.21
CA ASP A 166 -0.87 -32.77 0.61
C ASP A 166 -0.92 -33.85 -0.49
N ILE A 167 -0.90 -33.46 -1.77
CA ILE A 167 -0.83 -34.41 -2.89
C ILE A 167 0.48 -35.20 -2.90
N ARG A 168 1.57 -34.63 -2.35
CA ARG A 168 2.88 -35.27 -2.25
C ARG A 168 2.94 -36.38 -1.20
N GLN A 169 2.04 -36.36 -0.21
CA GLN A 169 1.91 -37.42 0.80
C GLN A 169 1.18 -38.64 0.21
#